data_AF-A0AA88GES6-F1
#
_entry.id   AF-A0AA88GES6-F1
#
_cell.length_a   1.000
_cell.length_b   1.000
_cell.length_c   1.000
_cell.angle_alpha   90.00
_cell.angle_beta   90.00
_cell.angle_gamma   90.00
#
_symmetry.space_group_name_H-M   'P 1'
#
loop_
_entity.id
_entity.type
_entity.pdbx_description
1 polymer ?
#
loop_
_entity_poly.entity_id
_entity_poly.type
_entity_poly.pdbx_seq_one_letter_code
_entity_poly.pdbx_strand_id
1 'polypeptide(L)'
;MVLYKVPFLTQALNLKHSVAQRMKQFYDRALRFDMGTPSRTLHQFNSNTHLSNWTLITDTIFGGKSDCELVKTNNDSCIFQGQLYTLTNGKKVLPSFARMWFVYPALHLDLSDYEDGGIKIKYRTERPDDFQLQFEFNHFVDDIFFYAPLVPSILREHTTYYHSAVGYKMQATKFYTEIDPESGEEWLVSEIPFTSFCVNNMGEETSISAIRRAKLGTTAPIYDILTLGVGISSMNEGPFSLELKSIEVYPGNETIKEF
;
A
#
# COMPACT_ATOMS: atom_id res chain seq x y z
N MET A 1 5.17 -19.10 69.13
CA MET A 1 4.48 -19.24 67.83
C MET A 1 5.24 -18.39 66.82
N VAL A 2 6.06 -19.02 65.97
CA VAL A 2 6.94 -18.31 65.02
C VAL A 2 6.24 -18.25 63.67
N LEU A 3 5.89 -17.04 63.22
CA LEU A 3 5.33 -16.76 61.89
C LEU A 3 6.48 -16.61 60.90
N TYR A 4 6.64 -17.57 59.99
CA TYR A 4 7.49 -17.39 58.81
C TYR A 4 6.71 -16.58 57.77
N LYS A 5 7.16 -15.34 57.50
CA LYS A 5 6.78 -14.59 56.29
C LYS A 5 7.48 -15.23 55.10
N VAL A 6 6.75 -15.96 54.27
CA VAL A 6 7.23 -16.39 52.95
C VAL A 6 7.04 -15.22 51.97
N PRO A 7 8.06 -14.82 51.19
CA PRO A 7 7.93 -13.72 50.24
C PRO A 7 7.12 -14.18 49.02
N PHE A 8 5.84 -13.80 48.99
CA PHE A 8 4.89 -14.13 47.92
C PHE A 8 5.18 -13.44 46.57
N LEU A 9 6.18 -12.55 46.51
CA LEU A 9 6.48 -11.76 45.31
C LEU A 9 7.39 -12.45 44.29
N THR A 10 8.19 -13.45 44.70
CA THR A 10 9.18 -14.07 43.79
C THR A 10 8.60 -15.22 42.96
N GLN A 11 7.55 -15.89 43.43
CA GLN A 11 6.93 -17.00 42.69
C GLN A 11 5.98 -16.53 41.58
N ALA A 12 5.30 -15.39 41.75
CA ALA A 12 4.39 -14.85 40.72
C ALA A 12 5.13 -14.33 39.47
N LEU A 13 6.35 -13.80 39.63
CA LEU A 13 7.18 -13.33 38.51
C LEU A 13 7.75 -14.49 37.69
N ASN A 14 8.20 -15.57 38.32
CA ASN A 14 8.72 -16.75 37.62
C ASN A 14 7.63 -17.53 36.87
N LEU A 15 6.39 -17.57 37.38
CA LEU A 15 5.25 -18.17 36.68
C LEU A 15 4.83 -17.35 35.45
N LYS A 16 4.81 -16.01 35.54
CA LYS A 16 4.53 -15.16 34.37
C LYS A 16 5.62 -15.30 33.31
N HIS A 17 6.88 -15.38 33.70
CA HIS A 17 7.99 -15.57 32.77
C HIS A 17 7.97 -16.95 32.11
N SER A 18 7.62 -18.02 32.84
CA SER A 18 7.55 -19.37 32.27
C SER A 18 6.32 -19.58 31.40
N VAL A 19 5.18 -18.95 31.72
CA VAL A 19 3.98 -18.98 30.87
C VAL A 19 4.19 -18.13 29.61
N ALA A 20 4.81 -16.96 29.72
CA ALA A 20 5.16 -16.14 28.56
C ALA A 20 6.18 -16.84 27.65
N GLN A 21 7.20 -17.51 28.21
CA GLN A 21 8.15 -18.31 27.42
C GLN A 21 7.51 -19.57 26.82
N ARG A 22 6.58 -20.24 27.52
CA ARG A 22 5.84 -21.37 26.97
C ARG A 22 4.84 -20.93 25.90
N MET A 23 4.16 -19.80 26.07
CA MET A 23 3.32 -19.23 25.01
C MET A 23 4.16 -18.81 23.81
N LYS A 24 5.35 -18.23 24.03
CA LYS A 24 6.29 -17.90 22.94
C LYS A 24 6.75 -19.16 22.20
N GLN A 25 7.01 -20.27 22.89
CA GLN A 25 7.31 -21.57 22.24
C GLN A 25 6.11 -22.19 21.50
N PHE A 26 4.87 -21.85 21.86
CA PHE A 26 3.67 -22.26 21.12
C PHE A 26 3.40 -21.36 19.90
N TYR A 27 3.77 -20.07 19.94
CA TYR A 27 3.71 -19.17 18.79
C TYR A 27 4.90 -19.36 17.82
N ASP A 28 6.09 -19.69 18.31
CA ASP A 28 7.29 -19.93 17.49
C ASP A 28 7.29 -21.32 16.82
N ARG A 29 6.34 -22.20 17.17
CA ARG A 29 6.05 -23.44 16.45
C ARG A 29 4.63 -23.41 15.91
N ALA A 30 4.35 -22.44 15.04
CA ALA A 30 3.42 -22.74 13.96
C ALA A 30 3.96 -23.99 13.27
N LEU A 31 3.20 -25.08 13.32
CA LEU A 31 3.25 -26.12 12.30
C LEU A 31 3.03 -25.41 10.96
N ARG A 32 4.11 -24.89 10.37
CA ARG A 32 4.15 -24.43 8.99
C ARG A 32 3.99 -25.70 8.16
N PHE A 33 2.73 -26.08 7.95
CA PHE A 33 2.41 -26.79 6.73
C PHE A 33 2.80 -25.85 5.61
N ASP A 34 3.62 -26.38 4.70
CA ASP A 34 4.15 -25.71 3.51
C ASP A 34 3.00 -25.47 2.52
N MET A 35 2.09 -24.59 2.92
CA MET A 35 1.02 -24.05 2.09
C MET A 35 1.39 -22.59 1.93
N GLY A 36 2.05 -22.24 0.82
CA GLY A 36 2.41 -20.86 0.52
C GLY A 36 1.20 -19.94 0.71
N THR A 37 1.42 -18.74 1.25
CA THR A 37 0.37 -17.75 1.48
C THR A 37 -0.40 -17.50 0.17
N PRO A 38 -1.70 -17.83 0.06
CA PRO A 38 -2.42 -17.62 -1.18
C PRO A 38 -2.68 -16.11 -1.39
N SER A 39 -2.89 -15.69 -2.64
CA SER A 39 -3.37 -14.33 -2.90
C SER A 39 -4.68 -14.06 -2.18
N ARG A 40 -4.88 -12.83 -1.71
CA ARG A 40 -6.06 -12.39 -0.98
C ARG A 40 -6.62 -11.11 -1.59
N THR A 41 -7.92 -11.09 -1.85
CA THR A 41 -8.60 -9.87 -2.25
C THR A 41 -8.73 -8.91 -1.07
N LEU A 42 -8.29 -7.67 -1.26
CA LEU A 42 -8.42 -6.59 -0.29
C LEU A 42 -9.70 -5.79 -0.54
N HIS A 43 -9.96 -5.47 -1.81
CA HIS A 43 -11.12 -4.69 -2.22
C HIS A 43 -11.78 -5.27 -3.47
N GLN A 44 -13.11 -5.41 -3.39
CA GLN A 44 -14.01 -5.65 -4.51
C GLN A 44 -15.08 -4.56 -4.50
N PHE A 45 -15.47 -4.09 -5.67
CA PHE A 45 -16.36 -2.93 -5.80
C PHE A 45 -17.81 -3.32 -6.12
N ASN A 46 -18.21 -4.52 -5.69
CA ASN A 46 -19.53 -5.10 -5.92
C ASN A 46 -20.64 -4.56 -4.98
N SER A 47 -20.29 -3.87 -3.89
CA SER A 47 -21.26 -3.38 -2.91
C SER A 47 -21.25 -1.86 -2.73
N ASN A 48 -22.43 -1.23 -2.74
CA ASN A 48 -22.60 0.19 -2.42
C ASN A 48 -22.11 0.53 -1.00
N THR A 49 -22.29 -0.39 -0.05
CA THR A 49 -21.82 -0.19 1.34
C THR A 49 -20.30 -0.27 1.45
N HIS A 50 -19.64 -0.98 0.54
CA HIS A 50 -18.18 -0.97 0.47
C HIS A 50 -17.69 0.36 -0.09
N LEU A 51 -18.35 0.86 -1.15
CA LEU A 51 -18.02 2.13 -1.79
C LEU A 51 -18.18 3.33 -0.86
N SER A 52 -19.20 3.34 0.02
CA SER A 52 -19.39 4.42 0.98
C SER A 52 -18.28 4.55 2.03
N ASN A 53 -17.38 3.57 2.14
CA ASN A 53 -16.23 3.62 3.05
C ASN A 53 -14.99 4.27 2.40
N TRP A 54 -15.06 4.59 1.10
CA TRP A 54 -13.99 5.30 0.41
C TRP A 54 -14.14 6.80 0.62
N THR A 55 -13.03 7.43 0.98
CA THR A 55 -12.91 8.88 1.18
C THR A 55 -12.26 9.49 -0.04
N LEU A 56 -12.88 10.55 -0.57
CA LEU A 56 -12.36 11.32 -1.68
C LEU A 56 -11.59 12.54 -1.17
N ILE A 57 -10.40 12.76 -1.73
CA ILE A 57 -9.51 13.86 -1.34
C ILE A 57 -9.15 14.63 -2.61
N THR A 58 -9.38 15.94 -2.59
CA THR A 58 -9.10 16.86 -3.71
C THR A 58 -8.09 17.92 -3.32
N ASP A 59 -7.46 18.51 -4.33
CA ASP A 59 -6.32 19.42 -4.20
C ASP A 59 -6.71 20.87 -3.84
N THR A 60 -7.82 21.06 -3.12
CA THR A 60 -8.27 22.40 -2.73
C THR A 60 -7.32 23.08 -1.73
N ILE A 61 -6.43 22.30 -1.09
CA ILE A 61 -5.55 22.75 0.00
C ILE A 61 -4.21 23.30 -0.53
N PHE A 62 -3.66 22.78 -1.63
CA PHE A 62 -2.35 23.22 -2.18
C PHE A 62 -2.48 24.21 -3.33
N GLY A 63 -3.66 24.80 -3.49
CA GLY A 63 -3.96 25.80 -4.51
C GLY A 63 -4.26 25.19 -5.87
N GLY A 64 -4.36 23.87 -6.00
CA GLY A 64 -5.00 23.23 -7.13
C GLY A 64 -6.52 23.31 -7.03
N LYS A 65 -7.18 22.91 -8.11
CA LYS A 65 -8.61 22.63 -8.07
C LYS A 65 -8.77 21.26 -8.71
N SER A 66 -9.45 20.38 -8.00
CA SER A 66 -9.93 19.12 -8.56
C SER A 66 -11.31 18.85 -8.02
N ASP A 67 -12.14 18.26 -8.86
CA ASP A 67 -13.33 17.57 -8.41
C ASP A 67 -13.12 16.08 -8.64
N CYS A 68 -13.80 15.28 -7.85
CA CYS A 68 -13.86 13.85 -8.07
C CYS A 68 -15.12 13.26 -7.47
N GLU A 69 -15.51 12.14 -8.04
CA GLU A 69 -16.61 11.31 -7.56
C GLU A 69 -16.25 9.83 -7.71
N LEU A 70 -16.99 9.00 -6.99
CA LEU A 70 -16.90 7.55 -7.06
C LEU A 70 -18.26 7.00 -7.46
N VAL A 71 -18.32 6.35 -8.62
CA VAL A 71 -19.56 5.84 -9.21
C VAL A 71 -19.50 4.32 -9.28
N LYS A 72 -20.50 3.63 -8.74
CA LYS A 72 -20.61 2.18 -8.91
C LYS A 72 -21.02 1.85 -10.35
N THR A 73 -20.42 0.82 -10.94
CA THR A 73 -20.87 0.27 -12.23
C THR A 73 -21.78 -0.94 -12.03
N ASN A 74 -22.38 -1.42 -13.12
CA ASN A 74 -23.15 -2.66 -13.10
C ASN A 74 -22.26 -3.93 -13.15
N ASN A 75 -20.95 -3.79 -13.36
CA ASN A 75 -20.01 -4.90 -13.61
C ASN A 75 -19.12 -5.19 -12.38
N ASP A 76 -19.64 -5.00 -11.16
CA ASP A 76 -18.88 -5.20 -9.91
C ASP A 76 -17.56 -4.40 -9.84
N SER A 77 -17.51 -3.29 -10.54
CA SER A 77 -16.42 -2.31 -10.55
C SER A 77 -16.92 -0.95 -10.04
N CYS A 78 -15.98 -0.03 -9.83
CA CYS A 78 -16.31 1.38 -9.60
C CYS A 78 -15.46 2.28 -10.50
N ILE A 79 -16.00 3.46 -10.83
CA ILE A 79 -15.31 4.49 -11.58
C ILE A 79 -14.96 5.62 -10.62
N PHE A 80 -13.66 5.86 -10.45
CA PHE A 80 -13.11 7.07 -9.86
C PHE A 80 -12.85 8.07 -10.98
N GLN A 81 -13.62 9.14 -11.03
CA GLN A 81 -13.55 10.12 -12.11
C GLN A 81 -13.67 11.55 -11.60
N GLY A 82 -13.27 12.49 -12.45
CA GLY A 82 -13.34 13.91 -12.14
C GLY A 82 -12.53 14.73 -13.13
N GLN A 83 -12.19 15.94 -12.70
CA GLN A 83 -11.50 16.93 -13.50
C GLN A 83 -10.30 17.49 -12.72
N LEU A 84 -9.14 17.49 -13.36
CA LEU A 84 -7.95 18.19 -12.87
C LEU A 84 -7.87 19.58 -13.50
N TYR A 85 -7.58 20.59 -12.68
CA TYR A 85 -7.40 21.97 -13.09
C TYR A 85 -6.07 22.51 -12.58
N THR A 86 -5.20 22.93 -13.50
CA THR A 86 -3.94 23.58 -13.17
C THR A 86 -4.19 25.03 -12.79
N LEU A 87 -3.75 25.41 -11.60
CA LEU A 87 -3.75 26.79 -11.15
C LEU A 87 -2.32 27.31 -11.08
N THR A 88 -2.06 28.37 -11.83
CA THR A 88 -0.74 29.01 -11.88
C THR A 88 -0.63 30.01 -10.74
N ASN A 89 0.08 29.67 -9.65
CA ASN A 89 0.31 30.61 -8.55
C ASN A 89 1.53 31.52 -8.84
N GLY A 90 1.44 32.32 -9.91
CA GLY A 90 2.35 33.41 -10.29
C GLY A 90 3.81 33.05 -10.66
N LYS A 91 4.37 31.93 -10.16
CA LYS A 91 5.78 31.54 -10.42
C LYS A 91 6.05 30.03 -10.50
N LYS A 92 5.15 29.16 -10.03
CA LYS A 92 5.31 27.69 -10.08
C LYS A 92 3.97 27.04 -10.40
N VAL A 93 3.99 26.14 -11.38
CA VAL A 93 2.87 25.23 -11.66
C VAL A 93 3.06 24.00 -10.80
N LEU A 94 2.09 23.67 -9.96
CA LEU A 94 2.06 22.42 -9.21
C LEU A 94 1.13 21.43 -9.92
N PRO A 95 1.46 20.12 -9.92
CA PRO A 95 0.56 19.12 -10.46
C PRO A 95 -0.71 19.07 -9.60
N SER A 96 -1.86 19.02 -10.26
CA SER A 96 -3.12 18.82 -9.55
C SER A 96 -3.29 17.36 -9.19
N PHE A 97 -3.93 17.09 -8.07
CA PHE A 97 -4.21 15.71 -7.65
C PHE A 97 -5.66 15.47 -7.25
N ALA A 98 -6.06 14.20 -7.32
CA ALA A 98 -7.24 13.68 -6.67
C ALA A 98 -6.92 12.27 -6.15
N ARG A 99 -7.49 11.90 -5.00
CA ARG A 99 -7.26 10.59 -4.37
C ARG A 99 -8.57 9.99 -3.90
N MET A 100 -8.63 8.67 -3.92
CA MET A 100 -9.66 7.89 -3.26
C MET A 100 -8.99 6.89 -2.32
N TRP A 101 -9.30 6.98 -1.03
CA TRP A 101 -8.70 6.15 0.01
C TRP A 101 -9.74 5.35 0.77
N PHE A 102 -9.45 4.07 1.00
CA PHE A 102 -10.14 3.28 1.99
C PHE A 102 -9.41 3.43 3.32
N VAL A 103 -10.13 3.84 4.36
CA VAL A 103 -9.58 3.93 5.72
C VAL A 103 -9.90 2.65 6.48
N TYR A 104 -8.95 2.12 7.25
CA TYR A 104 -9.13 0.96 8.13
C TYR A 104 -9.27 1.41 9.60
N PRO A 105 -10.44 1.92 10.03
CA PRO A 105 -10.61 2.68 11.28
C PRO A 105 -10.48 1.87 12.59
N ALA A 106 -10.45 0.54 12.54
CA ALA A 106 -10.43 -0.31 13.74
C ALA A 106 -9.52 -1.55 13.65
N LEU A 107 -9.07 -1.91 12.45
CA LEU A 107 -8.26 -3.08 12.16
C LEU A 107 -7.28 -2.66 11.07
N HIS A 108 -6.17 -2.05 11.49
CA HIS A 108 -5.11 -1.71 10.54
C HIS A 108 -4.76 -2.94 9.71
N LEU A 109 -4.52 -2.73 8.43
CA LEU A 109 -4.25 -3.82 7.53
C LEU A 109 -2.80 -4.30 7.74
N ASP A 110 -2.66 -5.56 8.14
CA ASP A 110 -1.38 -6.25 8.24
C ASP A 110 -1.20 -7.20 7.05
N LEU A 111 -0.17 -6.95 6.24
CA LEU A 111 0.23 -7.74 5.08
C LEU A 111 1.61 -8.36 5.27
N SER A 112 2.11 -8.50 6.50
CA SER A 112 3.44 -9.07 6.79
C SER A 112 3.65 -10.47 6.20
N ASP A 113 2.59 -11.27 6.06
CA ASP A 113 2.63 -12.59 5.42
C ASP A 113 2.95 -12.55 3.92
N TYR A 114 3.02 -11.36 3.32
CA TYR A 114 3.25 -11.08 1.91
C TYR A 114 4.53 -10.25 1.69
N GLU A 115 5.50 -10.27 2.61
CA GLU A 115 6.71 -9.43 2.55
C GLU A 115 7.49 -9.51 1.23
N ASP A 116 7.54 -10.69 0.61
CA ASP A 116 8.20 -10.93 -0.67
C ASP A 116 7.29 -10.66 -1.90
N GLY A 117 6.02 -10.33 -1.64
CA GLY A 117 4.98 -10.15 -2.64
C GLY A 117 4.67 -8.69 -2.94
N GLY A 118 3.39 -8.40 -3.18
CA GLY A 118 2.97 -7.06 -3.54
C GLY A 118 1.46 -6.92 -3.69
N ILE A 119 1.06 -5.81 -4.31
CA ILE A 119 -0.34 -5.50 -4.60
C ILE A 119 -0.59 -5.67 -6.10
N LYS A 120 -1.62 -6.45 -6.43
CA LYS A 120 -2.17 -6.58 -7.77
C LYS A 120 -3.41 -5.69 -7.87
N ILE A 121 -3.46 -4.83 -8.87
CA ILE A 121 -4.60 -3.96 -9.15
C ILE A 121 -5.07 -4.15 -10.58
N LYS A 122 -6.39 -4.31 -10.75
CA LYS A 122 -7.06 -4.52 -12.04
C LYS A 122 -7.96 -3.33 -12.37
N TYR A 123 -7.72 -2.68 -13.50
CA TYR A 123 -8.31 -1.38 -13.81
C TYR A 123 -8.43 -1.08 -15.31
N ARG A 124 -9.21 -0.05 -15.66
CA ARG A 124 -9.27 0.55 -17.00
C ARG A 124 -9.15 2.07 -16.90
N THR A 125 -8.35 2.65 -17.78
CA THR A 125 -8.21 4.11 -17.88
C THR A 125 -7.56 4.47 -19.21
N GLU A 126 -7.83 5.68 -19.68
CA GLU A 126 -7.13 6.27 -20.83
C GLU A 126 -5.80 6.95 -20.45
N ARG A 127 -5.53 7.12 -19.15
CA ARG A 127 -4.38 7.87 -18.62
C ARG A 127 -3.56 7.05 -17.59
N PRO A 128 -3.11 5.82 -17.91
CA PRO A 128 -2.57 4.90 -16.90
C PRO A 128 -1.28 5.42 -16.24
N ASP A 129 -0.51 6.25 -16.94
CA ASP A 129 0.74 6.84 -16.44
C ASP A 129 0.53 7.91 -15.34
N ASP A 130 -0.68 8.49 -15.25
CA ASP A 130 -0.98 9.53 -14.27
C ASP A 130 -1.42 8.98 -12.91
N PHE A 131 -1.72 7.67 -12.84
CA PHE A 131 -2.23 7.03 -11.63
C PHE A 131 -1.14 6.32 -10.84
N GLN A 132 -1.29 6.35 -9.52
CA GLN A 132 -0.41 5.69 -8.58
C GLN A 132 -1.21 5.04 -7.45
N LEU A 133 -0.79 3.85 -7.06
CA LEU A 133 -1.25 3.18 -5.85
C LEU A 133 -0.58 3.83 -4.64
N GLN A 134 -1.34 4.05 -3.58
CA GLN A 134 -0.90 4.77 -2.39
C GLN A 134 -1.36 4.07 -1.12
N PHE A 135 -0.55 4.12 -0.07
CA PHE A 135 -1.00 3.75 1.26
C PHE A 135 -0.32 4.57 2.35
N GLU A 136 -1.01 4.77 3.46
CA GLU A 136 -0.44 5.37 4.66
C GLU A 136 -0.23 4.32 5.73
N PHE A 137 0.94 4.38 6.34
CA PHE A 137 1.27 3.59 7.50
C PHE A 137 0.99 4.40 8.76
N ASN A 138 0.47 3.73 9.79
CA ASN A 138 0.16 4.37 11.06
C ASN A 138 1.44 4.80 11.79
N HIS A 139 1.90 6.01 11.50
CA HIS A 139 2.90 6.72 12.30
C HIS A 139 2.33 8.10 12.63
N PHE A 140 1.85 8.27 13.86
CA PHE A 140 1.18 9.46 14.42
C PHE A 140 1.92 10.82 14.26
N VAL A 141 3.09 10.85 13.63
CA VAL A 141 4.03 11.97 13.71
C VAL A 141 4.27 12.66 12.38
N ASP A 142 4.02 12.04 11.22
CA ASP A 142 4.36 12.64 9.93
C ASP A 142 3.34 12.26 8.85
N ASP A 143 2.93 13.23 8.02
CA ASP A 143 2.06 13.08 6.84
C ASP A 143 2.78 12.33 5.70
N ILE A 144 3.24 11.11 6.01
CA ILE A 144 4.00 10.25 5.13
C ILE A 144 3.07 9.23 4.48
N PHE A 145 3.09 9.19 3.16
CA PHE A 145 2.45 8.12 2.40
C PHE A 145 3.45 7.43 1.47
N PHE A 146 3.21 6.16 1.22
CA PHE A 146 3.94 5.36 0.27
C PHE A 146 3.19 5.36 -1.05
N TYR A 147 3.90 5.47 -2.17
CA TYR A 147 3.30 5.44 -3.50
C TYR A 147 4.11 4.62 -4.50
N ALA A 148 3.42 4.04 -5.46
CA ALA A 148 4.00 3.38 -6.62
C ALA A 148 3.14 3.68 -7.86
N PRO A 149 3.75 4.10 -8.99
CA PRO A 149 3.03 4.24 -10.25
C PRO A 149 2.35 2.93 -10.67
N LEU A 150 1.17 3.02 -11.29
CA LEU A 150 0.50 1.83 -11.81
C LEU A 150 1.25 1.25 -13.02
N VAL A 151 1.79 2.10 -13.88
CA VAL A 151 2.64 1.69 -15.02
C VAL A 151 4.11 1.78 -14.61
N PRO A 152 4.97 0.82 -15.01
CA PRO A 152 6.40 0.89 -14.72
C PRO A 152 7.00 2.18 -15.25
N SER A 153 7.67 2.95 -14.39
CA SER A 153 8.47 4.08 -14.86
C SER A 153 9.86 3.58 -15.24
N ILE A 154 10.37 4.08 -16.37
CA ILE A 154 11.69 3.74 -16.95
C ILE A 154 12.85 3.97 -15.95
N LEU A 155 12.60 4.74 -14.89
CA LEU A 155 13.61 5.20 -13.94
C LEU A 155 14.07 4.17 -12.89
N ARG A 156 13.43 2.98 -12.76
CA ARG A 156 13.62 2.14 -11.55
C ARG A 156 14.08 0.70 -11.78
N GLU A 157 14.11 0.24 -13.02
CA GLU A 157 14.63 -1.10 -13.32
C GLU A 157 16.13 -1.12 -12.96
N HIS A 158 16.57 -2.08 -12.13
CA HIS A 158 17.96 -2.36 -11.73
C HIS A 158 18.56 -1.60 -10.53
N THR A 159 17.77 -0.89 -9.73
CA THR A 159 18.31 -0.31 -8.49
C THR A 159 18.45 -1.37 -7.40
N THR A 160 19.70 -1.68 -7.01
CA THR A 160 19.99 -2.47 -5.81
C THR A 160 20.28 -1.50 -4.67
N TYR A 161 19.56 -1.60 -3.57
CA TYR A 161 19.83 -0.81 -2.36
C TYR A 161 20.34 -1.70 -1.24
N TYR A 162 21.12 -1.14 -0.33
CA TYR A 162 21.72 -1.88 0.77
C TYR A 162 21.14 -1.40 2.11
N HIS A 163 20.67 -2.32 2.93
CA HIS A 163 20.35 -2.07 4.33
C HIS A 163 21.15 -3.04 5.20
N SER A 164 21.96 -2.51 6.11
CA SER A 164 22.71 -3.29 7.10
C SER A 164 23.44 -4.51 6.50
N ALA A 165 24.25 -4.27 5.47
CA ALA A 165 25.01 -5.26 4.68
C ALA A 165 24.19 -6.24 3.81
N VAL A 166 22.86 -6.14 3.80
CA VAL A 166 21.98 -6.92 2.91
C VAL A 166 21.57 -6.06 1.72
N GLY A 167 21.82 -6.56 0.50
CA GLY A 167 21.37 -5.93 -0.74
C GLY A 167 19.97 -6.40 -1.10
N TYR A 168 19.05 -5.46 -1.31
CA TYR A 168 17.70 -5.70 -1.78
C TYR A 168 17.60 -5.24 -3.23
N LYS A 169 17.15 -6.12 -4.11
CA LYS A 169 16.85 -5.78 -5.50
C LYS A 169 15.42 -5.26 -5.55
N MET A 170 15.23 -4.06 -6.08
CA MET A 170 13.89 -3.61 -6.44
C MET A 170 13.34 -4.53 -7.52
N GLN A 171 12.25 -5.23 -7.22
CA GLN A 171 11.52 -5.98 -8.23
C GLN A 171 10.76 -4.99 -9.12
N ALA A 172 10.71 -5.23 -10.43
CA ALA A 172 9.96 -4.38 -11.33
C ALA A 172 8.46 -4.61 -11.17
N THR A 173 7.68 -3.54 -11.25
CA THR A 173 6.22 -3.64 -11.46
C THR A 173 5.97 -4.40 -12.76
N LYS A 174 5.14 -5.44 -12.74
CA LYS A 174 4.67 -6.06 -13.99
C LYS A 174 3.40 -5.38 -14.44
N PHE A 175 3.30 -5.15 -15.74
CA PHE A 175 2.14 -4.52 -16.36
C PHE A 175 1.73 -5.32 -17.59
N TYR A 176 0.47 -5.75 -17.63
CA TYR A 176 -0.08 -6.57 -18.70
C TYR A 176 -1.60 -6.39 -18.78
N THR A 177 -2.22 -6.99 -19.79
CA THR A 177 -3.69 -6.99 -19.93
C THR A 177 -4.25 -8.37 -19.64
N GLU A 178 -5.44 -8.40 -19.05
CA GLU A 178 -6.25 -9.60 -18.83
C GLU A 178 -7.64 -9.40 -19.42
N ILE A 179 -8.15 -10.42 -20.10
CA ILE A 179 -9.53 -10.45 -20.54
C ILE A 179 -10.37 -11.08 -19.42
N ASP A 180 -11.40 -10.38 -18.97
CA ASP A 180 -12.37 -10.90 -18.03
C ASP A 180 -13.18 -12.02 -18.71
N PRO A 181 -13.18 -13.25 -18.18
CA PRO A 181 -13.77 -14.41 -18.84
C PRO A 181 -15.31 -14.36 -18.89
N GLU A 182 -15.95 -13.58 -18.02
CA GLU A 182 -17.41 -13.50 -17.94
C GLU A 182 -17.95 -12.41 -18.87
N SER A 183 -17.30 -11.25 -18.88
CA SER A 183 -17.74 -10.08 -19.65
C SER A 183 -17.05 -9.95 -21.02
N GLY A 184 -15.89 -10.59 -21.21
CA GLY A 184 -15.05 -10.42 -22.40
C GLY A 184 -14.32 -9.07 -22.44
N GLU A 185 -14.43 -8.24 -21.39
CA GLU A 185 -13.79 -6.93 -21.32
C GLU A 185 -12.29 -7.06 -21.06
N GLU A 186 -11.49 -6.22 -21.72
CA GLU A 186 -10.04 -6.13 -21.48
C GLU A 186 -9.75 -5.18 -20.31
N TRP A 187 -8.89 -5.62 -19.40
CA TRP A 187 -8.46 -4.89 -18.20
C TRP A 187 -6.95 -4.76 -18.17
N LEU A 188 -6.46 -3.59 -17.77
CA LEU A 188 -5.07 -3.40 -17.38
C LEU A 188 -4.84 -4.02 -16.00
N VAL A 189 -3.67 -4.61 -15.83
CA VAL A 189 -3.25 -5.23 -14.57
C VAL A 189 -1.84 -4.79 -14.23
N SER A 190 -1.69 -4.28 -13.00
CA SER A 190 -0.39 -3.94 -12.43
C SER A 190 -0.12 -4.79 -11.21
N GLU A 191 0.97 -5.57 -11.25
CA GLU A 191 1.54 -6.25 -10.07
C GLU A 191 2.69 -5.41 -9.55
N ILE A 192 2.47 -4.78 -8.39
CA ILE A 192 3.38 -3.82 -7.78
C ILE A 192 4.00 -4.46 -6.54
N PRO A 193 5.26 -4.93 -6.62
CA PRO A 193 5.99 -5.44 -5.45
C PRO A 193 6.08 -4.39 -4.34
N PHE A 194 6.06 -4.82 -3.08
CA PHE A 194 6.23 -3.87 -1.96
C PHE A 194 7.58 -3.15 -2.00
N THR A 195 8.59 -3.74 -2.65
CA THR A 195 9.89 -3.12 -2.90
C THR A 195 9.84 -1.94 -3.89
N SER A 196 8.75 -1.75 -4.62
CA SER A 196 8.59 -0.71 -5.64
C SER A 196 8.07 0.62 -5.11
N PHE A 197 7.52 0.62 -3.89
CA PHE A 197 6.94 1.81 -3.27
C PHE A 197 8.02 2.79 -2.83
N CYS A 198 7.73 4.08 -3.00
CA CYS A 198 8.54 5.18 -2.51
C CYS A 198 7.81 6.01 -1.48
N VAL A 199 8.57 6.62 -0.60
CA VAL A 199 8.08 7.53 0.44
C VAL A 199 7.83 8.91 -0.18
N ASN A 200 6.69 9.51 0.14
CA ASN A 200 6.38 10.91 -0.15
C ASN A 200 6.02 11.64 1.15
N ASN A 201 6.47 12.87 1.30
CA ASN A 201 6.13 13.75 2.43
C ASN A 201 5.50 15.03 1.88
N MET A 202 4.16 15.03 1.75
CA MET A 202 3.33 16.21 1.42
C MET A 202 3.84 17.10 0.26
N GLY A 203 4.19 16.50 -0.88
CA GLY A 203 4.50 17.26 -2.11
C GLY A 203 5.93 17.79 -2.20
N GLU A 204 6.72 17.70 -1.13
CA GLU A 204 8.13 17.42 -1.31
C GLU A 204 8.24 15.92 -1.57
N GLU A 205 8.42 15.54 -2.85
CA GLU A 205 9.28 14.38 -3.09
C GLU A 205 10.54 14.70 -2.30
N THR A 206 10.71 14.07 -1.15
CA THR A 206 11.92 14.17 -0.35
C THR A 206 13.04 14.19 -1.37
N SER A 207 13.78 15.30 -1.47
CA SER A 207 14.80 15.48 -2.51
C SER A 207 15.57 14.16 -2.68
N ILE A 208 16.12 13.83 -3.84
CA ILE A 208 16.90 12.59 -3.99
C ILE A 208 17.95 12.41 -2.84
N SER A 209 18.39 13.52 -2.23
CA SER A 209 19.19 13.58 -1.00
C SER A 209 18.45 13.40 0.34
N ALA A 210 17.15 13.70 0.45
CA ALA A 210 16.27 13.27 1.53
C ALA A 210 15.72 11.85 1.33
N ILE A 211 15.55 11.30 0.12
CA ILE A 211 15.38 9.85 -0.12
C ILE A 211 16.62 9.07 0.35
N ARG A 212 17.82 9.64 0.17
CA ARG A 212 19.06 9.09 0.76
C ARG A 212 19.13 9.21 2.29
N ARG A 213 18.36 10.12 2.92
CA ARG A 213 18.36 10.36 4.39
C ARG A 213 17.17 9.75 5.12
N ALA A 214 16.02 9.61 4.47
CA ALA A 214 14.90 8.76 4.82
C ALA A 214 15.35 7.31 4.56
N LYS A 215 16.28 6.87 5.40
CA LYS A 215 16.84 5.52 5.53
C LYS A 215 16.79 4.66 4.27
N LEU A 216 17.97 4.49 3.70
CA LEU A 216 18.41 3.23 3.09
C LEU A 216 17.62 2.02 3.64
N GLY A 217 16.66 1.56 2.84
CA GLY A 217 16.03 0.24 2.92
C GLY A 217 14.98 0.00 3.99
N THR A 218 13.94 0.84 4.04
CA THR A 218 12.65 0.32 4.50
C THR A 218 11.89 -0.17 3.27
N THR A 219 11.74 -1.49 3.12
CA THR A 219 10.52 -2.04 2.53
C THR A 219 9.35 -1.25 3.11
N ALA A 220 8.43 -0.81 2.24
CA ALA A 220 7.30 -0.04 2.71
C ALA A 220 6.65 -0.81 3.88
N PRO A 221 6.39 -0.19 5.03
CA PRO A 221 5.91 -0.90 6.21
C PRO A 221 4.51 -1.42 5.89
N ILE A 222 4.46 -2.71 5.62
CA ILE A 222 3.24 -3.42 5.22
C ILE A 222 2.50 -4.05 6.40
N TYR A 223 3.02 -3.85 7.60
CA TYR A 223 2.28 -4.04 8.85
C TYR A 223 1.57 -2.72 9.17
N ASP A 224 0.42 -2.75 9.85
CA ASP A 224 -0.23 -1.55 10.39
C ASP A 224 -0.60 -0.45 9.36
N ILE A 225 -1.05 -0.85 8.16
CA ILE A 225 -1.52 0.08 7.13
C ILE A 225 -2.87 0.70 7.56
N LEU A 226 -2.93 2.04 7.59
CA LEU A 226 -4.11 2.81 7.98
C LEU A 226 -5.02 3.11 6.79
N THR A 227 -4.44 3.45 5.65
CA THR A 227 -5.19 3.77 4.43
C THR A 227 -4.57 3.08 3.22
N LEU A 228 -5.40 2.66 2.28
CA LEU A 228 -4.98 2.15 0.97
C LEU A 228 -5.86 2.78 -0.09
N GLY A 229 -5.28 3.16 -1.23
CA GLY A 229 -6.09 3.67 -2.32
C GLY A 229 -5.29 4.07 -3.54
N VAL A 230 -5.98 4.74 -4.46
CA VAL A 230 -5.39 5.19 -5.72
C VAL A 230 -5.51 6.70 -5.79
N GLY A 231 -4.49 7.33 -6.37
CA GLY A 231 -4.57 8.74 -6.69
C GLY A 231 -4.04 9.02 -8.07
N ILE A 232 -4.51 10.13 -8.62
CA ILE A 232 -3.98 10.75 -9.82
C ILE A 232 -3.19 11.99 -9.41
N SER A 233 -2.03 12.18 -10.00
CA SER A 233 -1.23 13.41 -9.86
C SER A 233 -0.63 13.75 -11.21
N SER A 234 -1.09 14.82 -11.85
CA SER A 234 -0.66 15.13 -13.21
C SER A 234 -0.49 16.62 -13.45
N MET A 235 0.44 16.94 -14.34
CA MET A 235 0.57 18.28 -14.94
C MET A 235 -0.43 18.48 -16.10
N ASN A 236 -1.02 17.39 -16.59
CA ASN A 236 -1.99 17.42 -17.66
C ASN A 236 -3.38 17.68 -17.07
N GLU A 237 -3.90 18.89 -17.30
CA GLU A 237 -5.30 19.22 -17.04
C GLU A 237 -6.22 18.32 -17.84
N GLY A 238 -7.47 18.21 -17.39
CA GLY A 238 -8.49 17.49 -18.14
C GLY A 238 -9.30 16.54 -17.28
N PRO A 239 -10.31 15.93 -17.90
CA PRO A 239 -11.04 14.86 -17.27
C PRO A 239 -10.10 13.68 -17.02
N PHE A 240 -10.40 12.93 -15.97
CA PHE A 240 -9.82 11.63 -15.71
C PHE A 240 -10.91 10.64 -15.37
N SER A 241 -10.65 9.39 -15.68
CA SER A 241 -11.50 8.27 -15.29
C SER A 241 -10.63 7.04 -15.08
N LEU A 242 -10.81 6.40 -13.94
CA LEU A 242 -10.20 5.14 -13.57
C LEU A 242 -11.30 4.20 -13.10
N GLU A 243 -11.58 3.18 -13.90
CA GLU A 243 -12.43 2.10 -13.47
C GLU A 243 -11.60 1.04 -12.75
N LEU A 244 -12.02 0.64 -11.55
CA LEU A 244 -11.35 -0.34 -10.70
C LEU A 244 -12.23 -1.58 -10.54
N LYS A 245 -11.65 -2.74 -10.84
CA LYS A 245 -12.30 -4.05 -10.67
C LYS A 245 -11.93 -4.70 -9.34
N SER A 246 -10.64 -4.75 -9.03
CA SER A 246 -10.16 -5.36 -7.78
C SER A 246 -8.81 -4.79 -7.34
N ILE A 247 -8.58 -4.88 -6.03
CA ILE A 247 -7.27 -4.72 -5.41
C ILE A 247 -7.01 -5.97 -4.58
N GLU A 248 -5.89 -6.64 -4.85
CA GLU A 248 -5.49 -7.91 -4.27
C GLU A 248 -4.06 -7.82 -3.75
N VAL A 249 -3.74 -8.59 -2.72
CA VAL A 249 -2.37 -8.85 -2.32
C VAL A 249 -1.97 -10.23 -2.86
N TYR A 250 -0.75 -10.33 -3.39
CA TYR A 250 -0.19 -11.58 -3.92
C TYR A 250 1.09 -11.94 -3.18
N PRO A 251 1.37 -13.24 -2.96
CA PRO A 251 2.61 -13.69 -2.33
C PRO A 251 3.80 -13.51 -3.26
N GLY A 252 5.00 -13.34 -2.69
CA GLY A 252 6.23 -13.41 -3.48
C GLY A 252 6.39 -14.78 -4.12
N ASN A 253 7.00 -14.82 -5.30
CA ASN A 253 7.56 -16.08 -5.77
C ASN A 253 8.67 -16.46 -4.80
N GLU A 254 8.67 -17.68 -4.27
CA GLU A 254 9.74 -18.20 -3.42
C GLU A 254 11.09 -17.83 -4.04
N THR A 255 11.80 -16.89 -3.42
CA THR A 255 13.18 -16.64 -3.79
C THR A 255 13.89 -17.95 -3.48
N ILE A 256 14.29 -18.69 -4.51
CA ILE A 256 15.19 -19.83 -4.35
C ILE A 256 16.41 -19.26 -3.60
N LYS A 257 16.52 -19.57 -2.31
CA LYS A 257 17.72 -19.27 -1.54
C LYS A 257 18.80 -20.19 -2.11
N GLU A 258 19.57 -19.69 -3.06
CA GLU A 258 20.83 -20.32 -3.41
C GLU A 258 21.71 -20.29 -2.14
N PHE A 259 21.96 -21.47 -1.59
CA PHE A 259 22.85 -21.71 -0.45
C PHE A 259 24.31 -21.71 -0.88
#